data_AF-A0A5F0KEC8-F1
#
_entry.id   AF-A0A5F0KEC8-F1
#
_cell.length_a   1.000
_cell.length_b   1.000
_cell.length_c   1.000
_cell.angle_alpha   90.00
_cell.angle_beta   90.00
_cell.angle_gamma   90.00
#
_symmetry.space_group_name_H-M   'P 1'
#
loop_
_entity.id
_entity.type
_entity.pdbx_description
1 polymer ?
#
loop_
_entity_poly.entity_id
_entity_poly.type
_entity_poly.pdbx_seq_one_letter_code
_entity_poly.pdbx_strand_id
1 'polypeptide(L)'
;MALHGEHTRAAEHDALFVAAAALIPSLKGQGRVAGSQPPLLTAPACNTPGEVAAALHDHWRQAHPEAGPAYWLTRSWGMLCWQSIYLAMVAVYRHKAVPALDRLGQGYEAGLVSGFCLPLEPMIKGEVETLIAVAGERLQTHWQGLLALVGEGQRLRPGFVRPLLADDLLAALVRVPEFFGEVSREAVAAHAPLWLAACGLPDEHLAGWRPAALPLDGLPGYVRQRCCLHYKRRDGDLCGNCPRRQGAVSCSEG
;
A
#
# COMPACT_ATOMS: atom_id res chain seq x y z
N MET A 1 -4.47 -16.66 -33.45
CA MET A 1 -4.98 -15.45 -32.74
C MET A 1 -4.88 -15.58 -31.22
N ALA A 2 -5.30 -16.69 -30.58
CA ALA A 2 -5.21 -16.85 -29.13
C ALA A 2 -3.77 -16.74 -28.55
N LEU A 3 -2.80 -17.42 -29.18
CA LEU A 3 -1.39 -17.38 -28.76
C LEU A 3 -0.78 -15.97 -28.84
N HIS A 4 -1.17 -15.15 -29.83
CA HIS A 4 -0.68 -13.78 -29.96
C HIS A 4 -1.22 -12.88 -28.85
N GLY A 5 -2.50 -13.03 -28.48
CA GLY A 5 -3.10 -12.31 -27.36
C GLY A 5 -2.55 -12.72 -25.98
N GLU A 6 -2.04 -13.94 -25.83
CA GLU A 6 -1.35 -14.37 -24.60
C GLU A 6 0.05 -13.77 -24.47
N HIS A 7 0.84 -13.76 -25.55
CA HIS A 7 2.18 -13.16 -25.54
C HIS A 7 2.12 -11.65 -25.29
N THR A 8 1.18 -10.95 -25.90
CA THR A 8 0.99 -9.50 -25.66
C THR A 8 0.61 -9.23 -24.19
N ARG A 9 -0.29 -10.04 -23.61
CA ARG A 9 -0.66 -9.90 -22.19
C ARG A 9 0.52 -10.15 -21.25
N ALA A 10 1.32 -11.18 -21.51
CA ALA A 10 2.52 -11.45 -20.72
C ALA A 10 3.49 -10.26 -20.77
N ALA A 11 3.76 -9.72 -21.96
CA ALA A 11 4.64 -8.56 -22.13
C ALA A 11 4.13 -7.29 -21.41
N GLU A 12 2.82 -7.03 -21.43
CA GLU A 12 2.23 -5.90 -20.68
C GLU A 12 2.42 -6.06 -19.16
N HIS A 13 2.26 -7.27 -18.62
CA HIS A 13 2.51 -7.55 -17.20
C HIS A 13 3.99 -7.47 -16.86
N ASP A 14 4.87 -8.01 -17.70
CA ASP A 14 6.31 -7.93 -17.48
C ASP A 14 6.78 -6.47 -17.43
N ALA A 15 6.27 -5.62 -18.32
CA ALA A 15 6.53 -4.19 -18.27
C ALA A 15 6.08 -3.56 -16.94
N LEU A 16 4.90 -3.95 -16.43
CA LEU A 16 4.39 -3.46 -15.14
C LEU A 16 5.29 -3.90 -13.99
N PHE A 17 5.71 -5.17 -13.99
CA PHE A 17 6.55 -5.73 -12.94
C PHE A 17 7.94 -5.10 -12.93
N VAL A 18 8.50 -4.83 -14.11
CA VAL A 18 9.77 -4.09 -14.25
C VAL A 18 9.63 -2.67 -13.70
N ALA A 19 8.57 -1.95 -14.04
CA ALA A 19 8.34 -0.60 -13.52
C ALA A 19 8.14 -0.59 -12.00
N ALA A 20 7.41 -1.57 -11.46
CA ALA A 20 7.20 -1.73 -10.02
C ALA A 20 8.52 -2.00 -9.26
N ALA A 21 9.36 -2.91 -9.78
CA ALA A 21 10.65 -3.23 -9.21
C ALA A 21 11.67 -2.07 -9.34
N ALA A 22 11.58 -1.27 -10.42
CA ALA A 22 12.38 -0.07 -10.58
C ALA A 22 12.01 1.01 -9.57
N LEU A 23 10.72 1.11 -9.20
CA LEU A 23 10.24 2.03 -8.18
C LEU A 23 10.66 1.60 -6.76
N ILE A 24 10.42 0.34 -6.41
CA ILE A 24 10.80 -0.26 -5.13
C ILE A 24 11.41 -1.65 -5.41
N PRO A 25 12.70 -1.89 -5.14
CA PRO A 25 13.37 -3.15 -5.48
C PRO A 25 12.73 -4.42 -4.92
N SER A 26 12.00 -4.35 -3.81
CA SER A 26 11.27 -5.46 -3.20
C SER A 26 9.87 -5.70 -3.80
N LEU A 27 9.37 -4.80 -4.64
CA LEU A 27 8.07 -4.89 -5.31
C LEU A 27 8.19 -5.71 -6.61
N LYS A 28 8.67 -6.95 -6.49
CA LYS A 28 8.91 -7.87 -7.61
C LYS A 28 7.65 -8.65 -7.96
N GLY A 29 7.19 -8.53 -9.21
CA GLY A 29 6.01 -9.23 -9.71
C GLY A 29 6.34 -10.55 -10.40
N GLN A 30 5.38 -11.48 -10.36
CA GLN A 30 5.39 -12.70 -11.17
C GLN A 30 4.01 -12.94 -11.80
N GLY A 31 4.00 -13.35 -13.06
CA GLY A 31 2.78 -13.77 -13.74
C GLY A 31 2.27 -15.12 -13.22
N ARG A 32 0.95 -15.28 -13.23
CA ARG A 32 0.24 -16.54 -13.07
C ARG A 32 -0.72 -16.73 -14.23
N VAL A 33 -1.12 -17.96 -14.49
CA VAL A 33 -2.08 -18.27 -15.57
C VAL A 33 -3.35 -17.44 -15.40
N ALA A 34 -3.91 -16.92 -16.50
CA ALA A 34 -5.17 -16.17 -16.46
C ALA A 34 -6.29 -17.00 -15.79
N GLY A 35 -7.19 -16.36 -15.06
CA GLY A 35 -8.22 -17.05 -14.26
C GLY A 35 -7.71 -17.70 -12.97
N SER A 36 -6.39 -17.75 -12.72
CA SER A 36 -5.88 -18.23 -11.43
C SER A 36 -6.25 -17.28 -10.29
N GLN A 37 -6.43 -17.86 -9.10
CA GLN A 37 -6.58 -17.12 -7.85
C GLN A 37 -5.43 -17.51 -6.93
N PRO A 38 -4.31 -16.78 -6.97
CA PRO A 38 -3.23 -17.03 -6.02
C PRO A 38 -3.73 -16.77 -4.58
N PRO A 39 -3.22 -17.49 -3.58
CA PRO A 39 -3.54 -17.19 -2.19
C PRO A 39 -3.11 -15.75 -1.86
N LEU A 40 -3.92 -15.05 -1.06
CA LEU A 40 -3.66 -13.66 -0.65
C LEU A 40 -2.28 -13.48 -0.01
N LEU A 41 -1.85 -14.49 0.75
CA LEU A 41 -0.58 -14.50 1.45
C LEU A 41 0.03 -15.91 1.39
N THR A 42 1.31 -15.97 1.05
CA THR A 42 2.07 -17.22 0.88
C THR A 42 3.43 -17.11 1.56
N ALA A 43 3.92 -18.21 2.10
CA ALA A 43 5.28 -18.34 2.62
C ALA A 43 5.99 -19.51 1.90
N PRO A 44 7.33 -19.62 1.98
CA PRO A 44 8.06 -20.75 1.39
C PRO A 44 7.65 -22.12 1.95
N ALA A 45 7.15 -22.18 3.19
CA ALA A 45 6.61 -23.39 3.79
C ALA A 45 5.11 -23.58 3.44
N CYS A 46 4.61 -24.82 3.52
CA CYS A 46 3.22 -25.21 3.27
C CYS A 46 2.23 -24.70 4.34
N ASN A 47 2.22 -23.39 4.59
CA ASN A 47 1.32 -22.75 5.53
C ASN A 47 0.05 -22.29 4.82
N THR A 48 -1.08 -22.36 5.52
CA THR A 48 -2.30 -21.68 5.12
C THR A 48 -2.10 -20.15 5.20
N PRO A 49 -2.82 -19.34 4.40
CA PRO A 49 -2.69 -17.88 4.48
C PRO A 49 -2.93 -17.32 5.89
N GLY A 50 -3.82 -17.95 6.69
CA GLY A 50 -4.13 -17.52 8.05
C GLY A 50 -2.96 -17.74 9.00
N GLU A 51 -2.27 -18.88 8.89
CA GLU A 51 -1.03 -19.16 9.62
C GLU A 51 0.08 -18.18 9.23
N VAL A 52 0.16 -17.78 7.95
CA VAL A 52 1.14 -16.78 7.51
C VAL A 52 0.82 -15.39 8.09
N ALA A 53 -0.45 -15.00 8.15
CA ALA A 53 -0.86 -13.74 8.79
C ALA A 53 -0.57 -13.74 10.30
N ALA A 54 -0.79 -14.86 10.98
CA ALA A 54 -0.41 -15.04 12.38
C ALA A 54 1.11 -14.96 12.57
N ALA A 55 1.89 -15.65 11.72
CA ALA A 55 3.35 -15.62 11.76
C ALA A 55 3.93 -14.20 11.54
N LEU A 56 3.32 -13.39 10.67
CA LEU A 56 3.69 -11.99 10.47
C LEU A 56 3.50 -11.18 11.76
N HIS A 57 2.37 -11.32 12.43
CA HIS A 57 2.13 -10.64 13.71
C HIS A 57 3.08 -11.13 14.81
N ASP A 58 3.26 -12.44 14.92
CA ASP A 58 4.15 -13.02 15.93
C ASP A 58 5.60 -12.62 15.72
N HIS A 59 6.04 -12.46 14.47
CA HIS A 59 7.35 -11.90 14.17
C HIS A 59 7.53 -10.51 14.82
N TRP A 60 6.60 -9.58 14.58
CA TRP A 60 6.71 -8.22 15.13
C TRP A 60 6.59 -8.18 16.65
N ARG A 61 5.79 -9.09 17.22
CA ARG A 61 5.72 -9.29 18.68
C ARG A 61 7.04 -9.75 19.28
N GLN A 62 7.71 -10.70 18.64
CA GLN A 62 8.98 -11.25 19.11
C GLN A 62 10.15 -10.30 18.89
N ALA A 63 10.17 -9.60 17.75
CA ALA A 63 11.22 -8.64 17.41
C ALA A 63 11.17 -7.37 18.28
N HIS A 64 9.96 -6.90 18.62
CA HIS A 64 9.75 -5.65 19.35
C HIS A 64 8.72 -5.80 20.49
N PRO A 65 8.97 -6.66 21.50
CA PRO A 65 8.04 -6.88 22.60
C PRO A 65 7.77 -5.60 23.40
N GLU A 66 8.71 -4.65 23.44
CA GLU A 66 8.59 -3.37 24.12
C GLU A 66 7.56 -2.42 23.47
N ALA A 67 7.32 -2.55 22.16
CA ALA A 67 6.50 -1.61 21.41
C ALA A 67 4.99 -1.85 21.62
N GLY A 68 4.65 -3.05 22.09
CA GLY A 68 3.32 -3.46 22.54
C GLY A 68 2.32 -3.76 21.41
N PRO A 69 1.14 -4.30 21.78
CA PRO A 69 0.18 -4.88 20.82
C PRO A 69 -0.30 -3.93 19.72
N ALA A 70 -0.48 -2.65 20.05
CA ALA A 70 -0.91 -1.66 19.07
C ALA A 70 0.12 -1.47 17.95
N TYR A 71 1.42 -1.48 18.27
CA TYR A 71 2.47 -1.38 17.26
C TYR A 71 2.52 -2.64 16.40
N TRP A 72 2.47 -3.84 16.99
CA TRP A 72 2.52 -5.09 16.23
C TRP A 72 1.39 -5.16 15.20
N LEU A 73 0.17 -4.82 15.61
CA LEU A 73 -0.99 -4.74 14.72
C LEU A 73 -0.80 -3.70 13.60
N THR A 74 -0.41 -2.47 13.95
CA THR A 74 -0.18 -1.41 12.94
C THR A 74 0.90 -1.82 11.95
N ARG A 75 1.99 -2.42 12.42
CA ARG A 75 3.12 -2.80 11.58
C ARG A 75 2.77 -3.97 10.67
N SER A 76 2.12 -5.02 11.19
CA SER A 76 1.63 -6.14 10.39
C SER A 76 0.68 -5.67 9.30
N TRP A 77 -0.28 -4.80 9.65
CA TRP A 77 -1.23 -4.25 8.68
C TRP A 77 -0.53 -3.43 7.59
N GLY A 78 0.39 -2.55 7.96
CA GLY A 78 1.18 -1.79 6.98
C GLY A 78 2.01 -2.69 6.05
N MET A 79 2.54 -3.81 6.57
CA MET A 79 3.24 -4.81 5.73
C MET A 79 2.32 -5.50 4.73
N LEU A 80 1.07 -5.78 5.10
CA LEU A 80 0.13 -6.40 4.18
C LEU A 80 -0.31 -5.44 3.07
N CYS A 81 -0.44 -4.15 3.35
CA CYS A 81 -1.08 -3.21 2.42
C CYS A 81 -0.12 -2.45 1.50
N TRP A 82 1.15 -2.26 1.87
CA TRP A 82 2.04 -1.36 1.11
C TRP A 82 2.22 -1.78 -0.36
N GLN A 83 2.34 -3.09 -0.64
CA GLN A 83 2.58 -3.58 -2.01
C GLN A 83 1.46 -3.19 -2.96
N SER A 84 0.20 -3.42 -2.55
CA SER A 84 -0.96 -3.12 -3.39
C SER A 84 -1.10 -1.61 -3.64
N ILE A 85 -0.77 -0.78 -2.64
CA ILE A 85 -0.78 0.70 -2.77
C ILE A 85 0.21 1.15 -3.84
N TYR A 86 1.49 0.79 -3.68
CA TYR A 86 2.52 1.24 -4.63
C TYR A 86 2.34 0.62 -6.02
N LEU A 87 1.88 -0.63 -6.11
CA LEU A 87 1.55 -1.25 -7.39
C LEU A 87 0.42 -0.51 -8.11
N ALA A 88 -0.61 -0.06 -7.38
CA ALA A 88 -1.68 0.76 -7.95
C ALA A 88 -1.18 2.11 -8.46
N MET A 89 -0.23 2.76 -7.75
CA MET A 89 0.39 4.00 -8.22
C MET A 89 1.13 3.79 -9.55
N VAL A 90 1.92 2.71 -9.67
CA VAL A 90 2.63 2.37 -10.92
C VAL A 90 1.61 2.07 -12.04
N ALA A 91 0.62 1.24 -11.75
CA ALA A 91 -0.41 0.85 -12.70
C ALA A 91 -1.14 2.07 -13.30
N VAL A 92 -1.63 2.96 -12.45
CA VAL A 92 -2.40 4.14 -12.88
C VAL A 92 -1.52 5.19 -13.54
N TYR A 93 -0.42 5.60 -12.91
CA TYR A 93 0.32 6.79 -13.33
C TYR A 93 1.43 6.52 -14.34
N ARG A 94 2.09 5.35 -14.28
CA ARG A 94 3.14 4.97 -15.23
C ARG A 94 2.58 4.20 -16.42
N HIS A 95 1.72 3.22 -16.15
CA HIS A 95 1.25 2.27 -17.17
C HIS A 95 -0.10 2.62 -17.79
N LYS A 96 -0.86 3.53 -17.17
CA LYS A 96 -2.21 3.92 -17.60
C LYS A 96 -3.10 2.68 -17.81
N ALA A 97 -2.92 1.68 -16.95
CA ALA A 97 -3.59 0.40 -17.03
C ALA A 97 -3.67 -0.25 -15.65
N VAL A 98 -4.84 -0.76 -15.25
CA VAL A 98 -5.06 -1.39 -13.95
C VAL A 98 -5.13 -2.91 -14.10
N PRO A 99 -4.22 -3.67 -13.47
CA PRO A 99 -4.27 -5.14 -13.45
C PRO A 99 -5.30 -5.65 -12.43
N ALA A 100 -5.48 -6.96 -12.34
CA ALA A 100 -6.40 -7.61 -11.39
C ALA A 100 -5.88 -7.51 -9.93
N LEU A 101 -5.81 -6.30 -9.38
CA LEU A 101 -5.31 -6.01 -8.02
C LEU A 101 -6.12 -6.73 -6.93
N ASP A 102 -7.39 -7.06 -7.20
CA ASP A 102 -8.28 -7.86 -6.37
C ASP A 102 -7.87 -9.35 -6.28
N ARG A 103 -6.94 -9.78 -7.14
CA ARG A 103 -6.37 -11.14 -7.19
C ARG A 103 -4.86 -11.14 -6.93
N LEU A 104 -4.38 -10.14 -6.19
CA LEU A 104 -2.99 -10.02 -5.81
C LEU A 104 -2.64 -11.07 -4.75
N GLY A 105 -1.73 -11.99 -5.10
CA GLY A 105 -1.08 -12.86 -4.12
C GLY A 105 0.22 -12.26 -3.62
N GLN A 106 0.50 -12.33 -2.32
CA GLN A 106 1.69 -11.73 -1.71
C GLN A 106 2.62 -12.78 -1.09
N GLY A 107 3.92 -12.54 -1.21
CA GLY A 107 4.95 -13.31 -0.51
C GLY A 107 5.20 -12.77 0.88
N TYR A 108 5.49 -13.68 1.82
CA TYR A 108 5.93 -13.39 3.17
C TYR A 108 7.20 -14.16 3.49
N GLU A 109 8.17 -13.47 4.08
CA GLU A 109 9.37 -14.06 4.66
C GLU A 109 9.84 -13.24 5.85
N ALA A 110 9.99 -13.88 7.02
CA ALA A 110 10.61 -13.32 8.22
C ALA A 110 10.17 -11.88 8.58
N GLY A 111 8.85 -11.64 8.67
CA GLY A 111 8.30 -10.32 9.02
C GLY A 111 8.14 -9.35 7.85
N LEU A 112 8.73 -9.66 6.71
CA LEU A 112 8.62 -8.86 5.49
C LEU A 112 7.57 -9.47 4.57
N VAL A 113 6.69 -8.61 4.06
CA VAL A 113 5.77 -8.95 2.98
C VAL A 113 6.32 -8.29 1.73
N SER A 114 6.81 -9.11 0.80
CA SER A 114 7.50 -8.65 -0.40
C SER A 114 7.37 -9.66 -1.52
N GLY A 115 7.42 -9.16 -2.76
CA GLY A 115 7.07 -9.95 -3.92
C GLY A 115 5.57 -10.16 -4.00
N PHE A 116 5.08 -10.20 -5.24
CA PHE A 116 3.67 -10.45 -5.52
C PHE A 116 3.50 -11.28 -6.79
N CYS A 117 2.30 -11.82 -6.95
CA CYS A 117 1.89 -12.45 -8.19
C CYS A 117 0.50 -12.00 -8.62
N LEU A 118 0.30 -11.96 -9.93
CA LEU A 118 -0.95 -11.56 -10.55
C LEU A 118 -1.32 -12.53 -11.68
N PRO A 119 -2.60 -12.87 -11.85
CA PRO A 119 -3.04 -13.57 -13.05
C PRO A 119 -2.87 -12.67 -14.27
N LEU A 120 -2.43 -13.23 -15.40
CA LEU A 120 -2.23 -12.54 -16.68
C LEU A 120 -3.57 -12.24 -17.40
N GLU A 121 -4.45 -11.55 -16.68
CA GLU A 121 -5.75 -11.04 -17.14
C GLU A 121 -5.56 -9.76 -17.97
N PRO A 122 -6.41 -9.45 -18.96
CA PRO A 122 -6.37 -8.14 -19.61
C PRO A 122 -6.42 -6.98 -18.59
N MET A 123 -5.49 -6.04 -18.71
CA MET A 123 -5.51 -4.84 -17.88
C MET A 123 -6.56 -3.85 -18.39
N ILE A 124 -7.23 -3.16 -17.47
CA ILE A 124 -8.20 -2.11 -17.82
C ILE A 124 -7.43 -0.84 -18.15
N LYS A 125 -7.63 -0.29 -19.35
CA LYS A 125 -7.00 0.96 -19.82
C LYS A 125 -8.04 2.08 -19.86
N GLY A 126 -7.61 3.33 -19.71
CA GLY A 126 -8.50 4.48 -19.73
C GLY A 126 -7.85 5.76 -19.20
N GLU A 127 -8.69 6.78 -19.00
CA GLU A 127 -8.29 8.03 -18.38
C GLU A 127 -8.00 7.85 -16.90
N VAL A 128 -7.11 8.69 -16.36
CA VAL A 128 -6.58 8.56 -14.99
C VAL A 128 -7.70 8.47 -13.95
N GLU A 129 -8.74 9.31 -14.03
CA GLU A 129 -9.86 9.29 -13.08
C GLU A 129 -10.63 7.96 -13.11
N THR A 130 -10.86 7.40 -14.31
CA THR A 130 -11.49 6.08 -14.47
C THR A 130 -10.60 4.98 -13.90
N LEU A 131 -9.28 5.06 -14.13
CA LEU A 131 -8.33 4.11 -13.59
C LEU A 131 -8.23 4.18 -12.06
N ILE A 132 -8.33 5.37 -11.47
CA ILE A 132 -8.40 5.55 -10.01
C ILE A 132 -9.64 4.86 -9.45
N ALA A 133 -10.81 5.06 -10.06
CA ALA A 133 -12.05 4.40 -9.64
C ALA A 133 -11.91 2.86 -9.65
N VAL A 134 -11.45 2.31 -10.77
CA VAL A 134 -11.25 0.86 -10.96
C VAL A 134 -10.19 0.30 -10.00
N ALA A 135 -9.06 1.01 -9.84
CA ALA A 135 -8.02 0.58 -8.92
C ALA A 135 -8.50 0.60 -7.48
N GLY A 136 -9.22 1.65 -7.07
CA GLY A 136 -9.79 1.77 -5.73
C GLY A 136 -10.76 0.63 -5.41
N GLU A 137 -11.68 0.30 -6.32
CA GLU A 137 -12.60 -0.83 -6.15
C GLU A 137 -11.86 -2.16 -5.97
N ARG A 138 -10.86 -2.43 -6.83
CA ARG A 138 -10.06 -3.67 -6.73
C ARG A 138 -9.24 -3.73 -5.45
N LEU A 139 -8.68 -2.60 -5.00
CA LEU A 139 -7.97 -2.50 -3.73
C LEU A 139 -8.90 -2.73 -2.54
N GLN A 140 -10.14 -2.24 -2.58
CA GLN A 140 -11.12 -2.52 -1.53
C GLN A 140 -11.35 -4.01 -1.38
N THR A 141 -11.60 -4.73 -2.49
CA THR A 141 -11.78 -6.19 -2.46
C THR A 141 -10.55 -6.89 -1.90
N HIS A 142 -9.35 -6.49 -2.34
CA HIS A 142 -8.09 -7.06 -1.84
C HIS A 142 -7.91 -6.85 -0.33
N TRP A 143 -8.09 -5.62 0.16
CA TRP A 143 -7.93 -5.30 1.58
C TRP A 143 -9.01 -5.91 2.45
N GLN A 144 -10.24 -6.10 1.94
CA GLN A 144 -11.28 -6.84 2.64
C GLN A 144 -10.89 -8.31 2.82
N GLY A 145 -10.30 -8.94 1.80
CA GLY A 145 -9.75 -10.29 1.90
C GLY A 145 -8.64 -10.39 2.95
N LEU A 146 -7.68 -9.45 2.94
CA LEU A 146 -6.62 -9.38 3.95
C LEU A 146 -7.16 -9.14 5.36
N LEU A 147 -8.17 -8.29 5.50
CA LEU A 147 -8.79 -8.02 6.80
C LEU A 147 -9.53 -9.25 7.34
N ALA A 148 -10.25 -9.97 6.50
CA ALA A 148 -10.90 -11.23 6.88
C ALA A 148 -9.86 -12.24 7.34
N LEU A 149 -8.76 -12.37 6.59
CA LEU A 149 -7.66 -13.29 6.89
C LEU A 149 -7.02 -13.02 8.26
N VAL A 150 -6.71 -11.75 8.56
CA VAL A 150 -6.16 -11.38 9.88
C VAL A 150 -7.22 -11.52 10.98
N GLY A 151 -8.49 -11.28 10.63
CA GLY A 151 -9.66 -11.40 11.50
C GLY A 151 -9.88 -12.78 12.09
N GLU A 152 -9.45 -13.85 11.40
CA GLU A 152 -9.54 -15.24 11.87
C GLU A 152 -8.72 -15.49 13.14
N GLY A 153 -7.55 -14.86 13.25
CA GLY A 153 -6.65 -15.04 14.40
C GLY A 153 -6.71 -13.90 15.42
N GLN A 154 -7.16 -12.71 15.02
CA GLN A 154 -7.09 -11.50 15.84
C GLN A 154 -8.24 -10.53 15.56
N ARG A 155 -8.76 -9.90 16.61
CA ARG A 155 -9.82 -8.90 16.45
C ARG A 155 -9.26 -7.57 15.90
N LEU A 156 -9.33 -7.38 14.59
CA LEU A 156 -9.10 -6.08 13.95
C LEU A 156 -10.43 -5.32 13.77
N ARG A 157 -10.48 -4.09 14.25
CA ARG A 157 -11.65 -3.22 14.06
C ARG A 157 -11.46 -2.39 12.77
N PRO A 158 -12.44 -2.36 11.85
CA PRO A 158 -12.36 -1.53 10.63
C PRO A 158 -12.03 -0.06 10.92
N GLY A 159 -12.58 0.50 12.01
CA GLY A 159 -12.31 1.87 12.44
C GLY A 159 -10.86 2.14 12.87
N PHE A 160 -10.03 1.10 13.03
CA PHE A 160 -8.59 1.22 13.25
C PHE A 160 -7.80 1.14 11.95
N VAL A 161 -8.11 0.17 11.09
CA VAL A 161 -7.32 -0.12 9.88
C VAL A 161 -7.59 0.82 8.70
N ARG A 162 -8.83 1.30 8.52
CA ARG A 162 -9.16 2.20 7.40
C ARG A 162 -8.46 3.55 7.52
N PRO A 163 -8.38 4.21 8.70
CA PRO A 163 -7.55 5.39 8.86
C PRO A 163 -6.06 5.16 8.55
N LEU A 164 -5.50 4.00 8.92
CA LEU A 164 -4.11 3.68 8.59
C LEU A 164 -3.89 3.53 7.08
N LEU A 165 -4.83 2.88 6.38
CA LEU A 165 -4.81 2.80 4.93
C LEU A 165 -4.89 4.17 4.25
N ALA A 166 -5.76 5.07 4.74
CA ALA A 166 -5.87 6.42 4.22
C ALA A 166 -4.56 7.19 4.35
N ASP A 167 -3.91 7.11 5.52
CA ASP A 167 -2.59 7.70 5.74
C ASP A 167 -1.53 7.13 4.78
N ASP A 168 -1.46 5.80 4.65
CA ASP A 168 -0.43 5.14 3.84
C ASP A 168 -0.67 5.38 2.33
N LEU A 169 -1.93 5.44 1.89
CA LEU A 169 -2.32 5.78 0.52
C LEU A 169 -1.93 7.22 0.16
N LEU A 170 -2.28 8.19 1.00
CA LEU A 170 -1.95 9.60 0.76
C LEU A 170 -0.44 9.86 0.85
N ALA A 171 0.26 9.17 1.76
CA ALA A 171 1.71 9.22 1.86
C ALA A 171 2.42 8.63 0.63
N ALA A 172 1.84 7.62 -0.02
CA ALA A 172 2.34 7.13 -1.30
C ALA A 172 1.99 8.09 -2.45
N LEU A 173 0.75 8.61 -2.45
CA LEU A 173 0.24 9.48 -3.51
C LEU A 173 1.06 10.76 -3.64
N VAL A 174 1.43 11.41 -2.54
CA VAL A 174 2.21 12.66 -2.59
C VAL A 174 3.61 12.49 -3.23
N ARG A 175 4.10 11.25 -3.31
CA ARG A 175 5.39 10.91 -3.92
C ARG A 175 5.29 10.59 -5.43
N VAL A 176 4.08 10.43 -5.97
CA VAL A 176 3.84 10.14 -7.40
C VAL A 176 4.58 11.09 -8.35
N PRO A 177 4.59 12.43 -8.12
CA PRO A 177 5.34 13.35 -8.98
C PRO A 177 6.85 13.08 -8.97
N GLU A 178 7.41 12.68 -7.82
CA GLU A 178 8.83 12.36 -7.67
C GLU A 178 9.19 11.02 -8.32
N PHE A 179 8.26 10.07 -8.31
CA PHE A 179 8.44 8.75 -8.89
C PHE A 179 8.36 8.71 -10.40
N PHE A 180 7.46 9.51 -10.96
CA PHE A 180 7.10 9.39 -12.37
C PHE A 180 7.46 10.62 -13.20
N GLY A 181 7.47 11.82 -12.61
CA GLY A 181 7.81 13.06 -13.32
C GLY A 181 6.79 13.49 -14.38
N GLU A 182 5.90 12.60 -14.81
CA GLU A 182 4.86 12.85 -15.82
C GLU A 182 3.59 13.49 -15.24
N VAL A 183 3.44 13.54 -13.92
CA VAL A 183 2.23 14.03 -13.23
C VAL A 183 2.61 15.14 -12.26
N SER A 184 1.97 16.30 -12.38
CA SER A 184 2.27 17.45 -11.52
C SER A 184 1.75 17.26 -10.09
N ARG A 185 2.31 18.01 -9.13
CA ARG A 185 1.85 17.98 -7.73
C ARG A 185 0.39 18.44 -7.60
N GLU A 186 -0.03 19.39 -8.41
CA GLU A 186 -1.39 19.93 -8.46
C GLU A 186 -2.37 18.88 -8.97
N ALA A 187 -2.03 18.18 -10.05
CA ALA A 187 -2.85 17.08 -10.56
C ALA A 187 -2.97 15.95 -9.54
N VAL A 188 -1.87 15.56 -8.89
CA VAL A 188 -1.88 14.55 -7.82
C VAL A 188 -2.72 14.98 -6.62
N ALA A 189 -2.68 16.27 -6.24
CA ALA A 189 -3.54 16.80 -5.19
C ALA A 189 -5.02 16.71 -5.56
N ALA A 190 -5.39 16.98 -6.81
CA ALA A 190 -6.76 16.82 -7.30
C ALA A 190 -7.22 15.35 -7.30
N HIS A 191 -6.30 14.39 -7.50
CA HIS A 191 -6.59 12.96 -7.45
C HIS A 191 -6.75 12.40 -6.03
N ALA A 192 -6.26 13.08 -4.98
CA ALA A 192 -6.32 12.60 -3.60
C ALA A 192 -7.75 12.28 -3.10
N PRO A 193 -8.75 13.19 -3.23
CA PRO A 193 -10.13 12.87 -2.86
C PRO A 193 -10.71 11.71 -3.69
N LEU A 194 -10.35 11.60 -4.98
CA LEU A 194 -10.81 10.51 -5.85
C LEU A 194 -10.31 9.15 -5.36
N TRP A 195 -9.04 9.07 -4.97
CA TRP A 195 -8.45 7.86 -4.40
C TRP A 195 -9.10 7.44 -3.10
N LEU A 196 -9.36 8.38 -2.18
CA LEU A 196 -10.04 8.08 -0.92
C LEU A 196 -11.46 7.59 -1.18
N ALA A 197 -12.23 8.28 -2.01
CA ALA A 197 -13.59 7.89 -2.37
C ALA A 197 -13.64 6.52 -3.04
N ALA A 198 -12.78 6.28 -4.04
CA ALA A 198 -12.69 5.01 -4.77
C ALA A 198 -12.24 3.85 -3.87
N CYS A 199 -11.48 4.11 -2.81
CA CYS A 199 -11.10 3.12 -1.81
C CYS A 199 -12.10 3.01 -0.63
N GLY A 200 -13.15 3.85 -0.60
CA GLY A 200 -14.05 3.99 0.54
C GLY A 200 -13.36 4.53 1.81
N LEU A 201 -12.20 5.15 1.71
CA LEU A 201 -11.41 5.60 2.85
C LEU A 201 -11.90 6.96 3.39
N PRO A 202 -11.69 7.24 4.69
CA PRO A 202 -12.10 8.48 5.31
C PRO A 202 -11.51 9.71 4.62
N ASP A 203 -12.35 10.65 4.21
CA ASP A 203 -11.95 11.91 3.57
C ASP A 203 -11.36 12.91 4.56
N GLU A 204 -11.64 12.76 5.87
CA GLU A 204 -11.04 13.61 6.90
C GLU A 204 -9.51 13.57 6.87
N HIS A 205 -8.93 12.48 6.34
CA HIS A 205 -7.50 12.31 6.16
C HIS A 205 -6.85 13.33 5.21
N LEU A 206 -7.62 14.00 4.35
CA LEU A 206 -7.17 15.10 3.50
C LEU A 206 -6.66 16.30 4.31
N ALA A 207 -7.08 16.47 5.57
CA ALA A 207 -6.55 17.54 6.43
C ALA A 207 -5.04 17.39 6.73
N GLY A 208 -4.48 16.19 6.48
CA GLY A 208 -3.04 15.93 6.53
C GLY A 208 -2.27 16.38 5.29
N TRP A 209 -2.96 16.66 4.19
CA TRP A 209 -2.35 17.15 2.95
C TRP A 209 -1.70 18.51 3.16
N ARG A 210 -0.53 18.72 2.58
CA ARG A 210 0.21 19.98 2.65
C ARG A 210 0.45 20.49 1.23
N PRO A 211 0.08 21.76 0.93
CA PRO A 211 0.41 22.37 -0.34
C PRO A 211 1.91 22.29 -0.61
N ALA A 212 2.29 22.18 -1.87
CA ALA A 212 3.69 22.26 -2.28
C ALA A 212 4.22 23.67 -2.01
N ALA A 213 4.87 23.89 -0.86
CA ALA A 213 5.61 25.11 -0.62
C ALA A 213 6.95 25.05 -1.40
N LEU A 214 7.20 26.05 -2.25
CA LEU A 214 8.53 26.33 -2.83
C LEU A 214 9.35 27.19 -1.85
N PRO A 215 10.67 26.99 -1.68
CA PRO A 215 11.45 25.75 -1.79
C PRO A 215 11.79 25.13 -0.41
N LEU A 216 11.64 23.80 -0.34
CA LEU A 216 12.49 22.83 0.37
C LEU A 216 12.85 23.03 1.86
N ASP A 217 11.93 23.37 2.74
CA ASP A 217 12.17 23.24 4.19
C ASP A 217 11.98 21.80 4.72
N GLY A 218 12.37 20.77 3.95
CA GLY A 218 12.32 19.37 4.42
C GLY A 218 10.97 18.88 4.95
N LEU A 219 9.87 19.63 4.72
CA LEU A 219 8.56 19.35 5.25
C LEU A 219 7.88 18.28 4.40
N PRO A 220 7.21 17.29 5.02
CA PRO A 220 6.54 16.24 4.29
C PRO A 220 5.33 16.81 3.54
N GLY A 221 5.17 16.47 2.26
CA GLY A 221 4.00 16.85 1.46
C GLY A 221 2.67 16.26 1.96
N TYR A 222 2.73 15.30 2.90
CA TYR A 222 1.60 14.77 3.62
C TYR A 222 2.01 14.46 5.06
N VAL A 223 1.20 14.90 6.02
CA VAL A 223 1.35 14.53 7.43
C VAL A 223 0.24 13.56 7.80
N ARG A 224 0.62 12.38 8.28
CA ARG A 224 -0.33 11.36 8.70
C ARG A 224 -1.19 11.85 9.84
N GLN A 225 -2.42 11.37 9.91
CA GLN A 225 -3.32 11.64 11.03
C GLN A 225 -3.22 10.58 12.12
N ARG A 226 -2.80 9.37 11.79
CA ARG A 226 -2.52 8.30 12.75
C ARG A 226 -1.03 8.08 12.89
N CYS A 227 -0.62 7.82 14.13
CA CYS A 227 0.76 7.45 14.42
C CYS A 227 0.99 5.98 14.07
N CYS A 228 2.05 5.69 13.30
CA CYS A 228 2.48 4.32 13.01
C CYS A 228 3.10 3.60 14.22
N LEU A 229 3.28 4.32 15.34
CA LEU A 229 3.88 3.83 16.59
C LEU A 229 5.33 3.36 16.47
N HIS A 230 6.02 3.67 15.37
CA HIS A 230 7.43 3.29 15.16
C HIS A 230 8.34 3.72 16.32
N TYR A 231 8.12 4.92 16.87
CA TYR A 231 8.85 5.47 18.01
C TYR A 231 8.77 4.65 19.30
N LYS A 232 7.86 3.66 19.38
CA LYS A 232 7.75 2.77 20.55
C LYS A 232 8.79 1.65 20.56
N ARG A 233 9.47 1.40 19.44
CA ARG A 233 10.60 0.47 19.40
C ARG A 233 11.78 1.08 20.14
N ARG A 234 12.68 0.26 20.69
CA ARG A 234 13.91 0.79 21.32
C ARG A 234 14.79 1.58 20.34
N ASP A 235 14.81 1.17 19.08
CA ASP A 235 15.55 1.78 17.98
C ASP A 235 14.69 2.73 17.13
N GLY A 236 13.50 3.08 17.61
CA GLY A 236 12.50 3.80 16.82
C GLY A 236 12.47 5.29 17.10
N ASP A 237 12.51 6.09 16.03
CA ASP A 237 12.25 7.52 16.07
C ASP A 237 10.86 7.90 15.54
N LEU A 238 10.47 9.16 15.75
CA LEU A 238 9.31 9.73 15.08
C LEU A 238 9.54 9.76 13.56
N CYS A 239 8.63 9.19 12.76
CA CYS A 239 8.72 9.28 11.29
C CYS A 239 8.64 10.74 10.80
N GLY A 240 9.20 11.03 9.62
CA GLY A 240 9.21 12.39 9.05
C GLY A 240 7.82 13.02 8.88
N ASN A 241 6.81 12.19 8.61
CA ASN A 241 5.40 12.60 8.49
C ASN A 241 4.51 12.22 9.69
N CYS A 242 5.11 12.03 10.87
CA CYS A 242 4.38 11.60 12.07
C CYS A 242 3.53 12.74 12.66
N PRO A 243 2.24 12.52 13.02
CA PRO A 243 1.38 13.55 13.62
C PRO A 243 1.94 14.06 14.96
N ARG A 244 2.68 13.21 15.68
CA ARG A 244 3.27 13.58 16.99
C ARG A 244 4.37 14.63 16.88
N ARG A 245 4.94 14.87 15.70
CA ARG A 245 5.92 15.95 15.50
C ARG A 245 5.27 17.33 15.61
N GLN A 246 4.01 17.46 15.18
CA GLN A 246 3.26 18.72 15.29
C GLN A 246 2.83 19.02 16.73
N GLY A 247 2.64 17.97 17.55
CA GLY A 247 2.37 18.11 18.99
C GLY A 247 3.60 18.37 19.87
N ALA A 248 4.81 18.35 19.32
CA ALA A 248 6.05 18.64 20.05
C ALA A 248 6.43 20.13 20.06
N VAL A 249 5.75 20.97 19.25
CA VAL A 249 6.03 22.41 19.13
C VAL A 249 5.41 23.23 20.27
N SER A 250 4.62 22.63 21.17
CA SER A 250 3.93 23.35 22.25
C SER A 250 4.53 23.18 23.66
N CYS A 251 5.74 22.61 23.80
CA CYS A 251 6.42 22.50 25.11
C CYS A 251 7.91 22.84 25.00
N SER A 252 8.21 24.06 24.56
CA SER A 252 9.52 24.69 24.77
C SER A 252 9.36 26.20 24.88
N GLU A 253 8.54 26.64 25.84
CA GLU A 253 8.55 27.99 26.41
C GLU A 253 7.68 27.94 27.67
N GLY A 254 8.35 27.96 28.82
CA GLY A 254 7.78 27.82 30.16
C GLY A 254 8.86 27.49 31.16
#